data_AF-A0A7X6P0B0-F1
#
_entry.id   AF-A0A7X6P0B0-F1
#
_cell.length_a   1.000
_cell.length_b   1.000
_cell.length_c   1.000
_cell.angle_alpha   90.00
_cell.angle_beta   90.00
_cell.angle_gamma   90.00
#
_symmetry.space_group_name_H-M   'P 1'
#
loop_
_entity.id
_entity.type
_entity.pdbx_description
1 polymer ?
#
loop_
_entity_poly.entity_id
_entity_poly.type
_entity_poly.pdbx_seq_one_letter_code
_entity_poly.pdbx_strand_id
1 'polypeptide(L)'
;MTLPVQPPFRPMLSKAAPALPAGDDHDFTFEPKWDGFRCTIVRDGDRIGLGSRNEKPLTRYFPELMEPIRDMLPERIVLDGEVVVATERGLDFDALGQRIHPAESRITRLSLETPASFVAFDLIALGDVDHQQTPFGERRQLLETIMDGTAPPLHLTPATTDRAVAADWFTRFEGAGFDGVMAKPNGDPYLQNKRSIFKIKHQRTADVVVAGYRVHKDGNGVGSLLLGLFDDTDTLHSIGVASSFTAERRVELLDELAPFVDGGIDGHPWAAWGDAEAHATAGRMPGAPSRWSGQRDQSWVPLRCELVAEMSYQGLTAGRLRHPAKFLRWRPDKTPDQCRYDQLDAPVPIELARLFSTGEFDR
;
A
#
# COMPACT_ATOMS: atom_id res chain seq x y z
N MET A 1 12.29 -19.84 -22.80
CA MET A 1 11.14 -19.89 -21.87
C MET A 1 10.53 -21.27 -21.91
N THR A 2 11.26 -22.23 -21.38
CA THR A 2 10.72 -23.53 -20.94
C THR A 2 11.00 -23.61 -19.45
N LEU A 3 10.59 -22.58 -18.72
CA LEU A 3 10.48 -22.69 -17.27
C LEU A 3 9.26 -23.57 -16.98
N PRO A 4 9.30 -24.35 -15.89
CA PRO A 4 8.17 -25.19 -15.48
C PRO A 4 6.92 -24.34 -15.20
N VAL A 5 7.09 -23.05 -14.90
CA VAL A 5 6.03 -22.05 -14.80
C VAL A 5 6.23 -20.97 -15.87
N GLN A 6 5.23 -20.76 -16.74
CA GLN A 6 5.30 -19.81 -17.84
C GLN A 6 4.72 -18.44 -17.43
N PRO A 7 5.38 -17.32 -17.79
CA PRO A 7 4.79 -16.00 -17.64
C PRO A 7 3.60 -15.81 -18.63
N PRO A 8 2.63 -14.94 -18.32
CA PRO A 8 2.61 -14.06 -17.16
C PRO A 8 2.17 -14.78 -15.88
N PHE A 9 2.97 -14.64 -14.84
CA PHE A 9 2.68 -15.21 -13.53
C PHE A 9 1.77 -14.28 -12.73
N ARG A 10 0.73 -14.83 -12.11
CA ARG A 10 -0.22 -14.06 -11.29
C ARG A 10 0.04 -14.30 -9.81
N PRO A 11 0.49 -13.28 -9.05
CA PRO A 11 0.76 -13.45 -7.64
C PRO A 11 -0.44 -13.96 -6.82
N MET A 12 -0.17 -14.76 -5.80
CA MET A 12 -1.13 -15.17 -4.78
C MET A 12 -1.55 -13.94 -3.97
N LEU A 13 -2.81 -13.90 -3.55
CA LEU A 13 -3.42 -12.71 -2.95
C LEU A 13 -3.80 -12.97 -1.49
N SER A 14 -3.99 -11.88 -0.74
CA SER A 14 -4.40 -11.94 0.66
C SER A 14 -5.86 -11.58 0.90
N LYS A 15 -6.42 -12.17 1.97
CA LYS A 15 -7.64 -11.76 2.67
C LYS A 15 -7.27 -10.89 3.85
N ALA A 16 -8.06 -9.86 4.15
CA ALA A 16 -7.89 -9.12 5.40
C ALA A 16 -8.35 -10.01 6.57
N ALA A 17 -7.57 -10.04 7.64
CA ALA A 17 -7.92 -10.65 8.91
C ALA A 17 -7.87 -9.57 10.01
N PRO A 18 -8.83 -9.56 10.95
CA PRO A 18 -8.92 -8.52 11.99
C PRO A 18 -7.84 -8.65 13.07
N ALA A 19 -7.25 -9.83 13.22
CA ALA A 19 -6.21 -10.11 14.20
C ALA A 19 -5.32 -11.25 13.69
N LEU A 20 -4.16 -11.42 14.32
CA LEU A 20 -3.31 -12.60 14.11
C LEU A 20 -4.13 -13.86 14.46
N PRO A 21 -4.21 -14.85 13.55
CA PRO A 21 -4.86 -16.14 13.80
C PRO A 21 -4.46 -16.71 15.17
N ALA A 22 -5.44 -17.25 15.90
CA ALA A 22 -5.27 -17.85 17.22
C ALA A 22 -5.67 -19.32 17.18
N GLY A 23 -5.00 -20.16 17.98
CA GLY A 23 -5.34 -21.56 18.19
C GLY A 23 -4.44 -22.55 17.46
N ASP A 24 -4.53 -23.82 17.86
CA ASP A 24 -3.73 -24.97 17.39
C ASP A 24 -4.04 -25.37 15.94
N ASP A 25 -5.03 -24.75 15.29
CA ASP A 25 -5.63 -25.27 14.07
C ASP A 25 -4.99 -24.83 12.75
N HIS A 26 -3.93 -24.01 12.75
CA HIS A 26 -3.16 -23.77 11.53
C HIS A 26 -1.71 -23.40 11.87
N ASP A 27 -0.78 -24.29 11.52
CA ASP A 27 0.66 -24.04 11.48
C ASP A 27 0.93 -22.87 10.51
N PHE A 28 1.09 -21.66 11.05
CA PHE A 28 1.29 -20.43 10.29
C PHE A 28 2.74 -19.98 10.38
N THR A 29 3.28 -19.53 9.25
CA THR A 29 4.43 -18.64 9.24
C THR A 29 3.95 -17.21 9.11
N PHE A 30 4.50 -16.35 9.96
CA PHE A 30 4.29 -14.92 9.96
C PHE A 30 5.48 -14.20 9.34
N GLU A 31 5.20 -13.17 8.55
CA GLU A 31 6.20 -12.30 7.91
C GLU A 31 5.76 -10.83 8.04
N PRO A 32 6.69 -9.87 8.07
CA PRO A 32 6.31 -8.46 7.98
C PRO A 32 5.56 -8.18 6.68
N LYS A 33 4.54 -7.33 6.73
CA LYS A 33 3.84 -6.85 5.54
C LYS A 33 4.57 -5.63 4.98
N TRP A 34 5.42 -5.89 4.01
CA TRP A 34 6.14 -4.88 3.23
C TRP A 34 5.20 -3.92 2.49
N ASP A 35 5.59 -2.65 2.44
CA ASP A 35 4.92 -1.60 1.67
C ASP A 35 5.80 -1.19 0.47
N GLY A 36 5.54 -1.81 -0.67
CA GLY A 36 6.28 -1.56 -1.90
C GLY A 36 5.49 -1.93 -3.15
N PHE A 37 6.22 -2.33 -4.19
CA PHE A 37 5.62 -2.93 -5.38
C PHE A 37 5.83 -4.44 -5.37
N ARG A 38 4.74 -5.20 -5.26
CA ARG A 38 4.72 -6.64 -5.53
C ARG A 38 5.39 -6.93 -6.88
N CYS A 39 6.42 -7.75 -6.84
CA CYS A 39 7.30 -8.03 -7.97
C CYS A 39 7.64 -9.52 -8.03
N THR A 40 7.43 -10.13 -9.19
CA THR A 40 7.92 -11.48 -9.48
C THR A 40 9.21 -11.38 -10.27
N ILE A 41 10.25 -12.08 -9.82
CA ILE A 41 11.48 -12.30 -10.59
C ILE A 41 11.30 -13.60 -11.38
N VAL A 42 11.55 -13.53 -12.68
CA VAL A 42 11.63 -14.70 -13.57
C VAL A 42 13.01 -14.69 -14.21
N ARG A 43 13.82 -15.71 -13.96
CA ARG A 43 15.14 -15.89 -14.59
C ARG A 43 15.23 -17.23 -15.33
N ASP A 44 15.72 -17.17 -16.57
CA ASP A 44 15.98 -18.31 -17.46
C ASP A 44 17.34 -18.05 -18.17
N GLY A 45 18.42 -18.53 -17.55
CA GLY A 45 19.80 -18.22 -17.91
C GLY A 45 20.07 -16.71 -17.78
N ASP A 46 20.43 -16.09 -18.91
CA ASP A 46 20.70 -14.66 -18.99
C ASP A 46 19.46 -13.77 -19.10
N ARG A 47 18.28 -14.37 -19.30
CA ARG A 47 17.02 -13.64 -19.48
C ARG A 47 16.40 -13.41 -18.11
N ILE A 48 16.32 -12.14 -17.70
CA ILE A 48 15.73 -11.72 -16.43
C ILE A 48 14.52 -10.83 -16.71
N GLY A 49 13.40 -11.14 -16.07
CA GLY A 49 12.17 -10.37 -16.13
C GLY A 49 11.64 -10.04 -14.75
N LEU A 50 11.21 -8.79 -14.56
CA LEU A 50 10.46 -8.35 -13.39
C LEU A 50 9.00 -8.13 -13.80
N GLY A 51 8.06 -8.76 -13.09
CA GLY A 51 6.62 -8.63 -13.33
C GLY A 51 5.91 -8.00 -12.15
N SER A 52 5.05 -7.00 -12.39
CA SER A 52 4.16 -6.47 -11.34
C SER A 52 3.02 -7.43 -11.03
N ARG A 53 2.31 -7.16 -9.93
CA ARG A 53 1.03 -7.83 -9.60
C ARG A 53 0.01 -7.93 -10.74
N ASN A 54 -0.06 -6.91 -11.61
CA ASN A 54 -1.00 -6.86 -12.73
C ASN A 54 -0.33 -7.25 -14.06
N GLU A 55 0.73 -8.08 -13.99
CA GLU A 55 1.43 -8.65 -15.15
C GLU A 55 2.13 -7.60 -16.04
N LYS A 56 2.20 -6.35 -15.60
CA LYS A 56 2.95 -5.30 -16.30
C LYS A 56 4.45 -5.49 -16.09
N PRO A 57 5.29 -5.38 -17.14
CA PRO A 57 6.74 -5.43 -17.01
C PRO A 57 7.26 -4.30 -16.12
N LEU A 58 8.12 -4.67 -15.16
CA LEU A 58 8.81 -3.74 -14.26
C LEU A 58 10.29 -3.59 -14.56
N THR A 59 10.88 -4.48 -15.38
CA THR A 59 12.33 -4.60 -15.58
C THR A 59 13.02 -3.27 -15.85
N ARG A 60 12.47 -2.47 -16.77
CA ARG A 60 13.07 -1.18 -17.17
C ARG A 60 13.17 -0.14 -16.06
N TYR A 61 12.37 -0.26 -15.01
CA TYR A 61 12.28 0.75 -13.95
C TYR A 61 13.26 0.50 -12.80
N PHE A 62 13.84 -0.71 -12.75
CA PHE A 62 14.75 -1.15 -11.69
C PHE A 62 16.03 -1.77 -12.29
N PRO A 63 16.78 -1.03 -13.12
CA PRO A 63 18.01 -1.52 -13.74
C PRO A 63 19.06 -1.99 -12.72
N GLU A 64 19.08 -1.39 -11.53
CA GLU A 64 20.01 -1.71 -10.44
C GLU A 64 19.86 -3.14 -9.89
N LEU A 65 18.71 -3.79 -10.13
CA LEU A 65 18.48 -5.17 -9.68
C LEU A 65 19.02 -6.21 -10.68
N MET A 66 19.32 -5.83 -11.93
CA MET A 66 19.55 -6.80 -12.99
C MET A 66 20.85 -7.58 -12.84
N GLU A 67 21.93 -6.89 -12.48
CA GLU A 67 23.25 -7.50 -12.26
C GLU A 67 23.27 -8.35 -10.97
N PRO A 68 22.80 -7.87 -9.80
CA PRO A 68 22.68 -8.71 -8.60
C PRO A 68 21.83 -9.97 -8.82
N ILE A 69 20.71 -9.86 -9.55
CA ILE A 69 19.88 -11.03 -9.89
C ILE A 69 20.64 -12.03 -10.76
N ARG A 70 21.48 -11.55 -11.69
CA ARG A 70 22.30 -12.40 -12.57
C ARG A 70 23.42 -13.11 -11.81
N ASP A 71 24.04 -12.42 -10.87
CA ASP A 71 25.24 -12.91 -10.22
C ASP A 71 24.94 -13.79 -9.02
N MET A 72 23.87 -13.49 -8.29
CA MET A 72 23.60 -14.11 -6.97
C MET A 72 22.48 -15.16 -6.99
N LEU A 73 21.55 -15.12 -7.96
CA LEU A 73 20.47 -16.12 -8.02
C LEU A 73 20.83 -17.33 -8.91
N PRO A 74 20.15 -18.47 -8.75
CA PRO A 74 20.24 -19.58 -9.69
C PRO A 74 19.79 -19.19 -11.10
N GLU A 75 20.37 -19.82 -12.13
CA GLU A 75 20.07 -19.51 -13.53
C GLU A 75 18.60 -19.74 -13.94
N ARG A 76 17.89 -20.64 -13.27
CA ARG A 76 16.49 -20.95 -13.55
C ARG A 76 15.69 -20.89 -12.26
N ILE A 77 15.01 -19.77 -12.04
CA ILE A 77 14.28 -19.51 -10.80
C ILE A 77 13.10 -18.57 -11.04
N VAL A 78 12.03 -18.79 -10.28
CA VAL A 78 10.91 -17.85 -10.17
C VAL A 78 10.67 -17.52 -8.69
N LEU A 79 10.80 -16.24 -8.34
CA LEU A 79 10.60 -15.73 -6.98
C LEU A 79 9.42 -14.77 -6.94
N ASP A 80 8.69 -14.77 -5.82
CA ASP A 80 7.73 -13.72 -5.49
C ASP A 80 8.28 -12.88 -4.33
N GLY A 81 8.19 -11.57 -4.49
CA GLY A 81 8.79 -10.61 -3.57
C GLY A 81 8.16 -9.23 -3.66
N GLU A 82 8.75 -8.29 -2.93
CA GLU A 82 8.39 -6.89 -2.94
C GLU A 82 9.63 -6.06 -3.32
N VAL A 83 9.46 -5.13 -4.26
CA VAL A 83 10.46 -4.09 -4.51
C VAL A 83 10.18 -2.93 -3.58
N VAL A 84 11.19 -2.52 -2.82
CA VAL A 84 11.11 -1.48 -1.80
C VAL A 84 12.24 -0.46 -1.97
N VAL A 85 12.03 0.78 -1.53
CA VAL A 85 13.11 1.77 -1.36
C VAL A 85 13.22 2.03 0.13
N ALA A 86 14.34 1.64 0.73
CA ALA A 86 14.62 1.92 2.13
C ALA A 86 15.35 3.26 2.26
N THR A 87 14.93 4.07 3.24
CA THR A 87 15.56 5.34 3.60
C THR A 87 15.84 5.35 5.10
N GLU A 88 16.57 6.35 5.59
CA GLU A 88 16.78 6.56 7.04
C GLU A 88 15.47 6.70 7.82
N ARG A 89 14.36 7.04 7.15
CA ARG A 89 13.05 7.28 7.76
C ARG A 89 12.07 6.11 7.61
N GLY A 90 12.45 5.05 6.89
CA GLY A 90 11.54 3.96 6.59
C GLY A 90 11.52 3.55 5.12
N LEU A 91 10.61 2.64 4.77
CA LEU A 91 10.31 2.35 3.36
C LEU A 91 9.57 3.54 2.73
N ASP A 92 10.11 4.04 1.63
CA ASP A 92 9.57 5.18 0.90
C ASP A 92 8.83 4.70 -0.36
N PHE A 93 7.51 4.52 -0.19
CA PHE A 93 6.64 4.16 -1.30
C PHE A 93 6.54 5.26 -2.36
N ASP A 94 6.65 6.54 -1.97
CA ASP A 94 6.53 7.64 -2.91
C ASP A 94 7.74 7.70 -3.84
N ALA A 95 8.95 7.43 -3.32
CA ALA A 95 10.16 7.26 -4.09
C ALA A 95 10.02 6.12 -5.13
N LEU A 96 9.42 4.98 -4.76
CA LEU A 96 9.07 3.91 -5.72
C LEU A 96 8.10 4.41 -6.79
N GLY A 97 7.06 5.14 -6.41
CA GLY A 97 6.10 5.75 -7.32
C GLY A 97 6.78 6.64 -8.37
N GLN A 98 7.81 7.39 -7.95
CA GLN A 98 8.59 8.23 -8.85
C GLN A 98 9.41 7.43 -9.88
N ARG A 99 9.72 6.15 -9.66
CA ARG A 99 10.44 5.31 -10.63
C ARG A 99 9.62 4.97 -11.87
N ILE A 100 8.29 4.93 -11.74
CA ILE A 100 7.40 4.60 -12.86
C ILE A 100 7.25 5.84 -13.76
N HIS A 101 8.24 6.06 -14.62
CA HIS A 101 8.32 7.24 -15.48
C HIS A 101 8.70 6.87 -16.93
N PRO A 102 8.22 7.59 -17.95
CA PRO A 102 8.59 7.30 -19.35
C PRO A 102 10.06 7.58 -19.68
N ALA A 103 10.66 8.61 -19.08
CA ALA A 103 12.03 9.02 -19.37
C ALA A 103 13.07 8.13 -18.67
N GLU A 104 13.86 7.41 -19.47
CA GLU A 104 14.94 6.51 -19.02
C GLU A 104 16.00 7.24 -18.20
N SER A 105 16.45 8.43 -18.62
CA SER A 105 17.43 9.23 -17.87
C SER A 105 17.00 9.53 -16.44
N ARG A 106 15.69 9.72 -16.21
CA ARG A 106 15.14 9.92 -14.85
C ARG A 106 15.17 8.62 -14.05
N ILE A 107 14.90 7.48 -14.68
CA ILE A 107 15.00 6.16 -14.03
C ILE A 107 16.44 5.90 -13.62
N THR A 108 17.39 6.02 -14.54
CA THR A 108 18.83 5.80 -14.27
C THR A 108 19.37 6.71 -13.17
N ARG A 109 18.95 7.98 -13.16
CA ARG A 109 19.36 8.90 -12.09
C ARG A 109 18.79 8.45 -10.74
N LEU A 110 17.50 8.13 -10.66
CA LEU A 110 16.86 7.71 -9.41
C LEU A 110 17.36 6.34 -8.93
N SER A 111 17.82 5.44 -9.84
CA SER A 111 18.45 4.17 -9.47
C SER A 111 19.77 4.32 -8.76
N LEU A 112 20.47 5.44 -8.99
CA LEU A 112 21.72 5.75 -8.31
C LEU A 112 21.48 6.54 -7.02
N GLU A 113 20.53 7.49 -7.03
CA GLU A 113 20.24 8.34 -5.88
C GLU A 113 19.45 7.62 -4.77
N THR A 114 18.53 6.74 -5.16
CA THR A 114 17.58 6.07 -4.25
C THR A 114 17.39 4.60 -4.65
N PRO A 115 18.45 3.78 -4.63
CA PRO A 115 18.41 2.42 -5.17
C PRO A 115 17.31 1.58 -4.51
N ALA A 116 16.61 0.78 -5.32
CA ALA A 116 15.60 -0.13 -4.82
C ALA A 116 16.22 -1.47 -4.39
N SER A 117 15.59 -2.10 -3.41
CA SER A 117 15.88 -3.47 -2.95
C SER A 117 14.75 -4.41 -3.32
N PHE A 118 15.07 -5.70 -3.49
CA PHE A 118 14.09 -6.76 -3.64
C PHE A 118 14.06 -7.62 -2.38
N VAL A 119 12.89 -7.76 -1.78
CA VAL A 119 12.66 -8.64 -0.64
C VAL A 119 11.88 -9.86 -1.09
N ALA A 120 12.53 -11.02 -1.15
CA ALA A 120 11.92 -12.29 -1.49
C ALA A 120 11.11 -12.86 -0.31
N PHE A 121 9.94 -13.42 -0.60
CA PHE A 121 9.13 -14.10 0.42
C PHE A 121 8.47 -15.41 -0.04
N ASP A 122 8.61 -15.80 -1.31
CA ASP A 122 8.17 -17.13 -1.78
C ASP A 122 9.01 -17.61 -2.98
N LEU A 123 9.12 -18.93 -3.11
CA LEU A 123 9.76 -19.63 -4.22
C LEU A 123 8.70 -20.35 -5.02
N ILE A 124 8.63 -20.09 -6.33
CA ILE A 124 7.60 -20.66 -7.21
C ILE A 124 8.18 -21.78 -8.08
N ALA A 125 9.42 -21.63 -8.54
CA ALA A 125 10.10 -22.64 -9.34
C ALA A 125 11.61 -22.54 -9.16
N LEU A 126 12.28 -23.69 -9.27
CA LEU A 126 13.73 -23.82 -9.21
C LEU A 126 14.20 -24.91 -10.20
N GLY A 127 15.12 -24.57 -11.09
CA GLY A 127 15.56 -25.48 -12.15
C GLY A 127 14.40 -25.89 -13.05
N ASP A 128 14.13 -27.19 -13.10
CA ASP A 128 13.02 -27.81 -13.84
C ASP A 128 11.80 -28.11 -12.97
N VAL A 129 11.82 -27.76 -11.68
CA VAL A 129 10.76 -28.11 -10.72
C VAL A 129 9.79 -26.95 -10.52
N ASP A 130 8.50 -27.23 -10.71
CA ASP A 130 7.39 -26.37 -10.28
C ASP A 130 7.09 -26.62 -8.79
N HIS A 131 7.24 -25.61 -7.96
CA HIS A 131 6.99 -25.69 -6.52
C HIS A 131 5.59 -25.20 -6.12
N GLN A 132 4.70 -24.85 -7.06
CA GLN A 132 3.38 -24.34 -6.69
C GLN A 132 2.53 -25.32 -5.89
N GLN A 133 2.71 -26.63 -6.08
CA GLN A 133 2.01 -27.66 -5.29
C GLN A 133 2.77 -28.06 -4.01
N THR A 134 4.02 -27.61 -3.84
CA THR A 134 4.82 -27.83 -2.64
C THR A 134 4.25 -27.00 -1.47
N PRO A 135 4.13 -27.53 -0.24
CA PRO A 135 3.71 -26.78 0.94
C PRO A 135 4.58 -25.54 1.21
N PHE A 136 3.99 -24.44 1.71
CA PHE A 136 4.71 -23.18 1.95
C PHE A 136 5.95 -23.36 2.85
N GLY A 137 5.86 -24.17 3.92
CA GLY A 137 6.99 -24.41 4.83
C GLY A 137 8.22 -24.98 4.11
N GLU A 138 8.02 -25.90 3.17
CA GLU A 138 9.10 -26.46 2.34
C GLU A 138 9.62 -25.44 1.33
N ARG A 139 8.74 -24.68 0.67
CA ARG A 139 9.16 -23.59 -0.24
C ARG A 139 9.99 -22.53 0.49
N ARG A 140 9.63 -22.23 1.74
CA ARG A 140 10.33 -21.28 2.60
C ARG A 140 11.74 -21.74 2.94
N GLN A 141 11.93 -23.01 3.31
CA GLN A 141 13.26 -23.58 3.58
C GLN A 141 14.17 -23.57 2.33
N LEU A 142 13.60 -23.90 1.17
CA LEU A 142 14.32 -23.80 -0.11
C LEU A 142 14.71 -22.35 -0.41
N LEU A 143 13.79 -21.40 -0.20
CA LEU A 143 14.07 -19.99 -0.37
C LEU A 143 15.17 -19.50 0.58
N GLU A 144 15.15 -19.91 1.85
CA GLU A 144 16.21 -19.61 2.82
C GLU A 144 17.58 -20.09 2.34
N THR A 145 17.65 -21.32 1.83
CA THR A 145 18.89 -21.88 1.29
C THR A 145 19.42 -21.10 0.08
N ILE A 146 18.53 -20.69 -0.82
CA ILE A 146 18.90 -19.90 -2.01
C ILE A 146 19.40 -18.50 -1.61
N MET A 147 18.71 -17.88 -0.66
CA MET A 147 18.98 -16.49 -0.27
C MET A 147 20.16 -16.34 0.70
N ASP A 148 20.62 -17.41 1.35
CA ASP A 148 21.84 -17.41 2.19
C ASP A 148 23.09 -16.97 1.43
N GLY A 149 23.16 -17.24 0.12
CA GLY A 149 24.24 -16.80 -0.76
C GLY A 149 24.08 -15.39 -1.34
N THR A 150 23.04 -14.65 -0.94
CA THR A 150 22.73 -13.32 -1.50
C THR A 150 23.16 -12.19 -0.56
N ALA A 151 23.33 -11.01 -1.14
CA ALA A 151 23.67 -9.78 -0.43
C ALA A 151 22.78 -8.63 -0.94
N PRO A 152 22.78 -7.46 -0.27
CA PRO A 152 22.08 -6.29 -0.79
C PRO A 152 22.43 -6.03 -2.26
N PRO A 153 21.45 -5.71 -3.12
CA PRO A 153 20.08 -5.31 -2.79
C PRO A 153 19.04 -6.44 -2.76
N LEU A 154 19.47 -7.71 -2.73
CA LEU A 154 18.57 -8.86 -2.61
C LEU A 154 18.48 -9.29 -1.15
N HIS A 155 17.26 -9.37 -0.63
CA HIS A 155 17.00 -9.70 0.77
C HIS A 155 15.96 -10.79 0.88
N LEU A 156 16.08 -11.60 1.92
CA LEU A 156 15.03 -12.51 2.34
C LEU A 156 14.16 -11.82 3.40
N THR A 157 12.84 -11.95 3.30
CA THR A 157 11.97 -11.49 4.40
C THR A 157 12.25 -12.31 5.66
N PRO A 158 12.31 -11.68 6.85
CA PRO A 158 12.27 -12.45 8.09
C PRO A 158 10.92 -13.17 8.20
N ALA A 159 10.94 -14.31 8.87
CA ALA A 159 9.80 -15.20 9.04
C ALA A 159 9.86 -15.84 10.42
N THR A 160 8.71 -16.04 11.06
CA THR A 160 8.61 -16.70 12.37
C THR A 160 7.33 -17.51 12.47
N THR A 161 7.36 -18.63 13.18
CA THR A 161 6.15 -19.35 13.61
C THR A 161 5.69 -18.92 15.01
N ASP A 162 6.49 -18.12 15.72
CA ASP A 162 6.14 -17.58 17.02
C ASP A 162 5.20 -16.37 16.87
N ARG A 163 3.97 -16.56 17.33
CA ARG A 163 2.94 -15.53 17.32
C ARG A 163 3.29 -14.32 18.19
N ALA A 164 4.05 -14.49 19.27
CA ALA A 164 4.49 -13.39 20.12
C ALA A 164 5.49 -12.48 19.37
N VAL A 165 6.42 -13.09 18.63
CA VAL A 165 7.36 -12.35 17.76
C VAL A 165 6.58 -11.63 16.64
N ALA A 166 5.60 -12.30 16.02
CA ALA A 166 4.75 -11.67 15.01
C ALA A 166 3.93 -10.49 15.57
N ALA A 167 3.41 -10.61 16.80
CA ALA A 167 2.68 -9.54 17.47
C ALA A 167 3.59 -8.35 17.82
N ASP A 168 4.82 -8.63 18.24
CA ASP A 168 5.84 -7.61 18.43
C ASP A 168 6.15 -6.88 17.11
N TRP A 169 6.40 -7.59 16.01
CA TRP A 169 6.61 -6.98 14.69
C TRP A 169 5.45 -6.09 14.26
N PHE A 170 4.21 -6.53 14.53
CA PHE A 170 3.03 -5.74 14.25
C PHE A 170 3.10 -4.38 14.95
N THR A 171 3.44 -4.33 16.23
CA THR A 171 3.54 -3.08 17.00
C THR A 171 4.81 -2.25 16.73
N ARG A 172 5.98 -2.89 16.73
CA ARG A 172 7.30 -2.25 16.71
C ARG A 172 7.60 -1.54 15.39
N PHE A 173 7.12 -2.10 14.28
CA PHE A 173 7.41 -1.59 12.94
C PHE A 173 6.30 -0.73 12.35
N GLU A 174 5.29 -0.38 13.16
CA GLU A 174 4.23 0.50 12.72
C GLU A 174 4.83 1.83 12.20
N GLY A 175 4.42 2.23 10.98
CA GLY A 175 4.84 3.48 10.33
C GLY A 175 6.26 3.57 9.82
N ALA A 176 7.09 2.54 10.01
CA ALA A 176 8.38 2.42 9.35
C ALA A 176 8.26 1.99 7.86
N GLY A 177 7.05 1.93 7.30
CA GLY A 177 6.79 1.32 6.00
C GLY A 177 6.41 -0.17 6.07
N PHE A 178 6.20 -0.69 7.28
CA PHE A 178 5.48 -1.95 7.47
C PHE A 178 4.03 -1.63 7.82
N ASP A 179 3.13 -2.26 7.07
CA ASP A 179 1.68 -2.02 7.17
C ASP A 179 1.00 -3.22 7.84
N GLY A 180 1.72 -3.88 8.75
CA GLY A 180 1.28 -5.00 9.56
C GLY A 180 2.02 -6.31 9.28
N VAL A 181 1.31 -7.43 9.36
CA VAL A 181 1.87 -8.80 9.28
C VAL A 181 1.10 -9.63 8.26
N MET A 182 1.83 -10.48 7.53
CA MET A 182 1.28 -11.51 6.67
C MET A 182 1.28 -12.84 7.44
N ALA A 183 0.17 -13.57 7.41
CA ALA A 183 0.09 -14.93 7.94
C ALA A 183 -0.17 -15.90 6.78
N LYS A 184 0.73 -16.88 6.63
CA LYS A 184 0.71 -17.89 5.55
C LYS A 184 0.60 -19.28 6.16
N PRO A 185 -0.42 -20.09 5.81
CA PRO A 185 -0.49 -21.47 6.29
C PRO A 185 0.69 -22.27 5.73
N ASN A 186 1.44 -22.97 6.59
CA ASN A 186 2.65 -23.71 6.22
C ASN A 186 2.36 -24.90 5.30
N GLY A 187 1.19 -25.52 5.46
CA GLY A 187 0.75 -26.66 4.64
C GLY A 187 0.21 -26.27 3.26
N ASP A 188 -0.02 -24.98 2.98
CA ASP A 188 -0.77 -24.56 1.80
C ASP A 188 0.12 -24.48 0.53
N PRO A 189 -0.40 -24.91 -0.63
CA PRO A 189 0.25 -24.70 -1.91
C PRO A 189 0.20 -23.22 -2.33
N TYR A 190 1.03 -22.86 -3.31
CA TYR A 190 0.95 -21.54 -3.93
C TYR A 190 -0.22 -21.49 -4.92
N LEU A 191 -1.17 -20.57 -4.69
CA LEU A 191 -2.37 -20.46 -5.51
C LEU A 191 -2.43 -19.13 -6.28
N GLN A 192 -2.06 -19.16 -7.56
CA GLN A 192 -2.07 -17.99 -8.42
C GLN A 192 -3.43 -17.28 -8.46
N ASN A 193 -3.43 -15.97 -8.26
CA ASN A 193 -4.62 -15.11 -8.26
C ASN A 193 -5.74 -15.55 -7.30
N LYS A 194 -5.43 -16.37 -6.27
CA LYS A 194 -6.38 -16.77 -5.23
C LYS A 194 -6.06 -16.05 -3.93
N ARG A 195 -7.12 -15.76 -3.17
CA ARG A 195 -7.03 -15.15 -1.85
C ARG A 195 -7.00 -16.26 -0.79
N SER A 196 -5.82 -16.69 -0.40
CA SER A 196 -5.63 -17.82 0.54
C SER A 196 -4.69 -17.50 1.70
N ILE A 197 -3.81 -16.52 1.55
CA ILE A 197 -3.01 -15.99 2.67
C ILE A 197 -3.75 -14.84 3.37
N PHE A 198 -3.32 -14.48 4.58
CA PHE A 198 -3.98 -13.45 5.39
C PHE A 198 -3.06 -12.25 5.59
N LYS A 199 -3.64 -11.06 5.56
CA LYS A 199 -2.98 -9.81 5.95
C LYS A 199 -3.67 -9.26 7.19
N ILE A 200 -2.88 -8.94 8.20
CA ILE A 200 -3.29 -8.26 9.42
C ILE A 200 -2.67 -6.88 9.33
N LYS A 201 -3.50 -5.83 9.36
CA LYS A 201 -3.06 -4.44 9.24
C LYS A 201 -3.48 -3.67 10.48
N HIS A 202 -2.74 -2.61 10.80
CA HIS A 202 -3.23 -1.60 11.73
C HIS A 202 -4.50 -0.98 11.19
N GLN A 203 -5.54 -1.00 12.03
CA GLN A 203 -6.76 -0.27 11.72
C GLN A 203 -6.65 1.10 12.34
N ARG A 204 -6.18 2.07 11.56
CA ARG A 204 -6.17 3.47 11.98
C ARG A 204 -7.50 4.09 11.67
N THR A 205 -8.01 4.90 12.59
CA THR A 205 -9.20 5.71 12.37
C THR A 205 -8.90 7.17 12.64
N ALA A 206 -9.58 8.04 11.92
CA ALA A 206 -9.56 9.48 12.14
C ALA A 206 -11.00 9.98 12.04
N ASP A 207 -11.35 10.88 12.94
CA ASP A 207 -12.56 11.69 12.88
C ASP A 207 -12.29 12.90 11.98
N VAL A 208 -13.04 12.98 10.89
CA VAL A 208 -12.80 13.96 9.82
C VAL A 208 -14.06 14.78 9.57
N VAL A 209 -13.87 16.02 9.12
CA VAL A 209 -14.97 16.83 8.61
C VAL A 209 -15.37 16.32 7.23
N VAL A 210 -16.66 16.12 7.01
CA VAL A 210 -17.23 15.88 5.69
C VAL A 210 -17.71 17.20 5.12
N ALA A 211 -16.87 17.81 4.28
CA ALA A 211 -17.09 19.16 3.74
C ALA A 211 -17.74 19.15 2.35
N GLY A 212 -17.91 17.99 1.74
CA GLY A 212 -18.58 17.89 0.45
C GLY A 212 -18.70 16.47 -0.05
N TYR A 213 -19.33 16.30 -1.21
CA TYR A 213 -19.37 15.02 -1.89
C TYR A 213 -19.33 15.16 -3.40
N ARG A 214 -18.98 14.07 -4.10
CA ARG A 214 -19.09 13.96 -5.56
C ARG A 214 -20.19 12.97 -5.89
N VAL A 215 -20.98 13.27 -6.91
CA VAL A 215 -22.00 12.35 -7.43
C VAL A 215 -21.29 11.17 -8.09
N HIS A 216 -21.85 9.96 -7.94
CA HIS A 216 -21.29 8.79 -8.59
C HIS A 216 -21.37 8.90 -10.12
N LYS A 217 -20.46 8.24 -10.85
CA LYS A 217 -20.34 8.37 -12.33
C LYS A 217 -21.58 7.95 -13.13
N ASP A 218 -22.51 7.20 -12.52
CA ASP A 218 -23.78 6.79 -13.12
C ASP A 218 -24.93 7.76 -12.79
N GLY A 219 -24.64 8.86 -12.08
CA GLY A 219 -25.61 9.86 -11.64
C GLY A 219 -26.39 9.48 -10.39
N ASN A 220 -26.22 8.26 -9.87
CA ASN A 220 -27.04 7.76 -8.77
C ASN A 220 -26.27 7.79 -7.45
N GLY A 221 -26.64 8.74 -6.60
CA GLY A 221 -26.13 8.82 -5.23
C GLY A 221 -24.71 9.36 -5.10
N VAL A 222 -24.19 9.29 -3.87
CA VAL A 222 -22.86 9.77 -3.51
C VAL A 222 -21.77 8.82 -4.01
N GLY A 223 -20.89 9.28 -4.90
CA GLY A 223 -19.72 8.54 -5.37
C GLY A 223 -18.55 8.59 -4.40
N SER A 224 -18.31 9.75 -3.80
CA SER A 224 -17.28 9.92 -2.77
C SER A 224 -17.56 11.10 -1.85
N LEU A 225 -17.24 10.97 -0.56
CA LEU A 225 -17.21 12.06 0.40
C LEU A 225 -15.85 12.75 0.38
N LEU A 226 -15.82 14.08 0.44
CA LEU A 226 -14.60 14.88 0.53
C LEU A 226 -14.27 15.14 2.01
N LEU A 227 -13.05 14.80 2.40
CA LEU A 227 -12.64 14.75 3.80
C LEU A 227 -11.65 15.86 4.14
N GLY A 228 -11.84 16.48 5.30
CA GLY A 228 -10.98 17.55 5.78
C GLY A 228 -10.53 17.41 7.24
N LEU A 229 -9.36 17.97 7.53
CA LEU A 229 -8.79 18.13 8.87
C LEU A 229 -8.26 19.54 9.08
N PHE A 230 -8.41 20.06 10.28
CA PHE A 230 -7.85 21.34 10.70
C PHE A 230 -6.36 21.21 11.06
N ASP A 231 -5.55 22.16 10.62
CA ASP A 231 -4.19 22.34 11.13
C ASP A 231 -4.15 23.21 12.39
N ASP A 232 -2.96 23.50 12.92
CA ASP A 232 -2.77 24.34 14.12
C ASP A 232 -3.17 25.80 13.92
N THR A 233 -3.45 26.22 12.69
CA THR A 233 -3.90 27.57 12.32
C THR A 233 -5.40 27.66 12.06
N ASP A 234 -6.14 26.59 12.40
CA ASP A 234 -7.58 26.42 12.14
C ASP A 234 -7.94 26.48 10.64
N THR A 235 -6.99 26.11 9.77
CA THR A 235 -7.25 25.96 8.33
C THR A 235 -7.72 24.53 8.03
N LEU A 236 -8.87 24.38 7.37
CA LEU A 236 -9.40 23.07 6.95
C LEU A 236 -8.72 22.58 5.65
N HIS A 237 -7.82 21.62 5.75
CA HIS A 237 -7.12 21.02 4.61
C HIS A 237 -7.85 19.80 4.08
N SER A 238 -7.83 19.59 2.76
CA SER A 238 -8.36 18.36 2.15
C SER A 238 -7.36 17.22 2.25
N ILE A 239 -7.73 16.21 3.03
CA ILE A 239 -6.89 15.04 3.25
C ILE A 239 -7.20 13.89 2.28
N GLY A 240 -8.29 13.96 1.52
CA GLY A 240 -8.63 12.90 0.57
C GLY A 240 -10.13 12.68 0.47
N VAL A 241 -10.52 11.45 0.13
CA VAL A 241 -11.92 11.07 -0.06
C VAL A 241 -12.25 9.74 0.60
N ALA A 242 -13.52 9.55 0.97
CA ALA A 242 -14.07 8.22 1.24
C ALA A 242 -14.92 7.77 0.05
N SER A 243 -14.82 6.51 -0.35
CA SER A 243 -15.53 5.97 -1.52
C SER A 243 -15.84 4.48 -1.37
N SER A 244 -16.25 3.82 -2.47
CA SER A 244 -16.60 2.38 -2.50
C SER A 244 -17.87 2.01 -1.72
N PHE A 245 -18.83 2.93 -1.64
CA PHE A 245 -20.16 2.68 -1.11
C PHE A 245 -20.95 1.68 -1.97
N THR A 246 -21.76 0.84 -1.33
CA THR A 246 -22.77 -0.01 -1.98
C THR A 246 -23.82 0.86 -2.67
N ALA A 247 -24.50 0.35 -3.71
CA ALA A 247 -25.49 1.14 -4.45
C ALA A 247 -26.59 1.72 -3.53
N GLU A 248 -27.07 0.93 -2.57
CA GLU A 248 -28.01 1.34 -1.53
C GLU A 248 -27.44 2.49 -0.69
N ARG A 249 -26.23 2.33 -0.14
CA ARG A 249 -25.60 3.35 0.70
C ARG A 249 -25.39 4.68 -0.01
N ARG A 250 -25.15 4.67 -1.33
CA ARG A 250 -25.00 5.91 -2.11
C ARG A 250 -26.27 6.76 -2.12
N VAL A 251 -27.44 6.10 -2.13
CA VAL A 251 -28.74 6.76 -2.12
C VAL A 251 -29.05 7.27 -0.71
N GLU A 252 -28.86 6.43 0.32
CA GLU A 252 -29.04 6.84 1.72
C GLU A 252 -28.19 8.07 2.08
N LEU A 253 -26.94 8.12 1.59
CA LEU A 253 -26.07 9.27 1.80
C LEU A 253 -26.63 10.57 1.19
N LEU A 254 -27.41 10.54 0.12
CA LEU A 254 -28.04 11.77 -0.38
C LEU A 254 -29.04 12.32 0.63
N ASP A 255 -29.88 11.45 1.19
CA ASP A 255 -30.89 11.85 2.16
C ASP A 255 -30.26 12.35 3.47
N GLU A 256 -29.20 11.69 3.93
CA GLU A 256 -28.44 12.10 5.13
C GLU A 256 -27.73 13.45 4.95
N LEU A 257 -27.23 13.74 3.73
CA LEU A 257 -26.47 14.95 3.44
C LEU A 257 -27.34 16.13 3.00
N ALA A 258 -28.56 15.88 2.50
CA ALA A 258 -29.46 16.92 2.01
C ALA A 258 -29.65 18.11 2.97
N PRO A 259 -29.77 17.93 4.31
CA PRO A 259 -29.91 19.05 5.24
C PRO A 259 -28.71 20.00 5.27
N PHE A 260 -27.54 19.56 4.80
CA PHE A 260 -26.27 20.30 4.86
C PHE A 260 -25.88 20.91 3.51
N VAL A 261 -26.61 20.63 2.43
CA VAL A 261 -26.32 21.16 1.09
C VAL A 261 -26.67 22.64 0.99
N ASP A 262 -27.84 23.03 1.52
CA ASP A 262 -28.30 24.42 1.48
C ASP A 262 -27.37 25.33 2.29
N GLY A 263 -26.86 26.38 1.65
CA GLY A 263 -25.84 27.26 2.22
C GLY A 263 -24.46 26.59 2.40
N GLY A 264 -24.27 25.38 1.87
CA GLY A 264 -23.02 24.64 2.01
C GLY A 264 -21.81 25.31 1.37
N ILE A 265 -22.02 26.20 0.39
CA ILE A 265 -20.94 26.98 -0.23
C ILE A 265 -20.64 28.30 0.51
N ASP A 266 -21.57 28.77 1.34
CA ASP A 266 -21.49 30.10 1.95
C ASP A 266 -20.39 30.13 3.02
N GLY A 267 -19.33 30.90 2.77
CA GLY A 267 -18.15 30.94 3.65
C GLY A 267 -17.39 29.60 3.71
N HIS A 268 -17.65 28.68 2.77
CA HIS A 268 -17.04 27.36 2.79
C HIS A 268 -15.52 27.49 2.62
N PRO A 269 -14.70 26.83 3.46
CA PRO A 269 -13.24 26.94 3.40
C PRO A 269 -12.69 26.65 2.00
N TRP A 270 -13.38 25.77 1.26
CA TRP A 270 -12.99 25.34 -0.10
C TRP A 270 -13.70 26.09 -1.24
N ALA A 271 -14.52 27.12 -0.96
CA ALA A 271 -15.28 27.85 -1.97
C ALA A 271 -14.40 28.59 -2.99
N ALA A 272 -13.38 29.30 -2.51
CA ALA A 272 -12.48 30.11 -3.34
C ALA A 272 -11.50 29.26 -4.19
N TRP A 273 -11.56 27.94 -4.10
CA TRP A 273 -10.54 27.04 -4.63
C TRP A 273 -11.03 26.20 -5.83
N GLY A 274 -12.23 26.52 -6.35
CA GLY A 274 -12.76 26.06 -7.63
C GLY A 274 -12.31 26.88 -8.85
N ASP A 275 -11.58 27.98 -8.64
CA ASP A 275 -11.00 28.81 -9.70
C ASP A 275 -9.69 28.22 -10.23
N ALA A 276 -9.58 28.13 -11.56
CA ALA A 276 -8.48 27.45 -12.26
C ALA A 276 -7.07 28.01 -11.94
N GLU A 277 -6.97 29.27 -11.48
CA GLU A 277 -5.71 29.93 -11.08
C GLU A 277 -5.17 29.44 -9.73
N ALA A 278 -6.04 29.03 -8.80
CA ALA A 278 -5.63 28.54 -7.47
C ALA A 278 -4.92 27.17 -7.53
N HIS A 279 -5.06 26.45 -8.65
CA HIS A 279 -4.46 25.11 -8.86
C HIS A 279 -2.96 25.13 -9.19
N ALA A 280 -2.39 26.29 -9.56
CA ALA A 280 -0.98 26.39 -9.94
C ALA A 280 -0.02 26.48 -8.73
N THR A 281 -0.50 26.90 -7.55
CA THR A 281 0.36 27.25 -6.40
C THR A 281 0.15 26.37 -5.16
N ALA A 282 -0.96 25.63 -5.03
CA ALA A 282 -1.29 24.90 -3.80
C ALA A 282 -1.57 23.40 -4.05
N GLY A 283 -0.66 22.52 -3.60
CA GLY A 283 -0.74 21.07 -3.76
C GLY A 283 -1.71 20.31 -2.83
N ARG A 284 -2.56 21.00 -2.06
CA ARG A 284 -3.36 20.43 -0.95
C ARG A 284 -4.89 20.53 -1.13
N MET A 285 -5.39 20.54 -2.38
CA MET A 285 -6.79 20.92 -2.64
C MET A 285 -7.68 19.75 -3.10
N PRO A 286 -8.95 19.69 -2.67
CA PRO A 286 -9.94 18.80 -3.28
C PRO A 286 -10.27 19.31 -4.69
N GLY A 287 -10.15 18.45 -5.71
CA GLY A 287 -10.36 18.84 -7.11
C GLY A 287 -9.09 19.26 -7.87
N ALA A 288 -7.95 19.43 -7.20
CA ALA A 288 -6.70 19.73 -7.92
C ALA A 288 -6.34 18.58 -8.89
N PRO A 289 -6.02 18.87 -10.15
CA PRO A 289 -5.67 17.84 -11.13
C PRO A 289 -4.42 17.09 -10.65
N SER A 290 -4.59 15.81 -10.34
CA SER A 290 -3.44 14.92 -10.18
C SER A 290 -2.87 14.59 -11.55
N ARG A 291 -1.55 14.35 -11.65
CA ARG A 291 -0.92 13.85 -12.89
C ARG A 291 -1.55 12.54 -13.42
N TRP A 292 -2.39 11.89 -12.62
CA TRP A 292 -3.09 10.63 -12.90
C TRP A 292 -4.59 10.77 -13.20
N SER A 293 -5.22 11.96 -13.06
CA SER A 293 -6.69 12.06 -13.06
C SER A 293 -7.35 12.25 -14.44
N GLY A 294 -6.60 12.59 -15.49
CA GLY A 294 -7.18 12.84 -16.82
C GLY A 294 -8.29 13.91 -16.85
N GLN A 295 -8.97 14.07 -17.99
CA GLN A 295 -10.15 14.94 -18.16
C GLN A 295 -11.40 14.33 -17.50
N ARG A 296 -11.39 14.11 -16.18
CA ARG A 296 -12.59 13.69 -15.44
C ARG A 296 -13.31 14.91 -14.89
N ASP A 297 -14.65 14.90 -14.96
CA ASP A 297 -15.48 15.87 -14.25
C ASP A 297 -15.17 15.78 -12.75
N GLN A 298 -14.72 16.91 -12.20
CA GLN A 298 -14.35 17.04 -10.79
C GLN A 298 -15.39 17.85 -10.00
N SER A 299 -16.56 18.08 -10.59
CA SER A 299 -17.70 18.70 -9.93
C SER A 299 -18.00 18.00 -8.59
N TRP A 300 -18.36 18.81 -7.61
CA TRP A 300 -18.68 18.37 -6.26
C TRP A 300 -19.79 19.25 -5.70
N VAL A 301 -20.53 18.71 -4.73
CA VAL A 301 -21.59 19.39 -4.02
C VAL A 301 -21.04 19.79 -2.64
N PRO A 302 -21.02 21.10 -2.33
CA PRO A 302 -20.54 21.59 -1.05
C PRO A 302 -21.53 21.30 0.06
N LEU A 303 -21.00 21.06 1.26
CA LEU A 303 -21.78 20.85 2.47
C LEU A 303 -21.33 21.85 3.52
N ARG A 304 -22.26 22.33 4.35
CA ARG A 304 -21.87 23.05 5.57
C ARG A 304 -20.93 22.14 6.37
N CYS A 305 -19.76 22.66 6.75
CA CYS A 305 -18.67 21.93 7.41
C CYS A 305 -18.99 21.59 8.88
N GLU A 306 -20.15 20.98 9.12
CA GLU A 306 -20.71 20.65 10.44
C GLU A 306 -20.65 19.14 10.71
N LEU A 307 -20.60 18.33 9.64
CA LEU A 307 -20.63 16.88 9.73
C LEU A 307 -19.26 16.30 10.07
N VAL A 308 -19.22 15.48 11.11
CA VAL A 308 -18.04 14.69 11.49
C VAL A 308 -18.32 13.20 11.29
N ALA A 309 -17.35 12.51 10.68
CA ALA A 309 -17.42 11.07 10.49
C ALA A 309 -16.10 10.40 10.89
N GLU A 310 -16.22 9.22 11.47
CA GLU A 310 -15.08 8.35 11.73
C GLU A 310 -14.75 7.56 10.46
N MET A 311 -13.50 7.67 10.04
CA MET A 311 -12.97 7.08 8.80
C MET A 311 -11.80 6.17 9.14
N SER A 312 -11.82 4.94 8.64
CA SER A 312 -10.59 4.12 8.64
C SER A 312 -9.70 4.47 7.44
N TYR A 313 -8.39 4.56 7.67
CA TYR A 313 -7.39 4.83 6.65
C TYR A 313 -6.19 3.90 6.77
N GLN A 314 -5.42 3.76 5.69
CA GLN A 314 -4.28 2.82 5.61
C GLN A 314 -2.92 3.51 5.78
N GLY A 315 -2.79 4.75 5.33
CA GLY A 315 -1.52 5.46 5.37
C GLY A 315 -1.63 6.87 4.81
N LEU A 316 -0.61 7.67 5.10
CA LEU A 316 -0.53 9.07 4.71
C LEU A 316 0.66 9.29 3.77
N THR A 317 0.46 10.13 2.77
CA THR A 317 1.49 10.67 1.87
C THR A 317 1.38 12.18 1.92
N ALA A 318 2.45 12.86 2.35
CA ALA A 318 2.51 14.32 2.45
C ALA A 318 1.27 14.97 3.12
N GLY A 319 0.77 14.36 4.22
CA GLY A 319 -0.40 14.85 4.96
C GLY A 319 -1.75 14.53 4.33
N ARG A 320 -1.83 13.60 3.37
CA ARG A 320 -3.08 13.15 2.73
C ARG A 320 -3.21 11.64 2.77
N LEU A 321 -4.45 11.15 2.75
CA LEU A 321 -4.77 9.74 2.64
C LEU A 321 -4.26 9.17 1.30
N ARG A 322 -3.36 8.19 1.37
CA ARG A 322 -2.81 7.51 0.18
C ARG A 322 -3.86 6.69 -0.58
N HIS A 323 -4.84 6.16 0.13
CA HIS A 323 -5.97 5.42 -0.41
C HIS A 323 -7.28 6.05 0.06
N PRO A 324 -8.38 5.93 -0.71
CA PRO A 324 -9.68 6.36 -0.22
C PRO A 324 -9.97 5.73 1.15
N ALA A 325 -10.39 6.55 2.09
CA ALA A 325 -10.82 6.08 3.39
C ALA A 325 -12.09 5.24 3.27
N LYS A 326 -12.31 4.39 4.26
CA LYS A 326 -13.57 3.68 4.43
C LYS A 326 -14.35 4.33 5.57
N PHE A 327 -15.56 4.78 5.24
CA PHE A 327 -16.54 5.27 6.20
C PHE A 327 -16.87 4.18 7.22
N LEU A 328 -16.79 4.52 8.51
CA LEU A 328 -17.20 3.64 9.59
C LEU A 328 -18.55 4.06 10.15
N ARG A 329 -18.66 5.30 10.61
CA ARG A 329 -19.88 5.85 11.21
C ARG A 329 -19.85 7.38 11.28
N TRP A 330 -21.02 7.98 11.39
CA TRP A 330 -21.15 9.39 11.80
C TRP A 330 -20.78 9.56 13.27
N ARG A 331 -20.26 10.74 13.61
CA ARG A 331 -19.85 11.13 14.96
C ARG A 331 -20.62 12.38 15.41
N PRO A 332 -21.93 12.27 15.68
CA PRO A 332 -22.72 13.40 16.16
C PRO A 332 -22.27 13.88 17.56
N ASP A 333 -21.45 13.08 18.24
CA ASP A 333 -20.81 13.39 19.51
C ASP A 333 -19.57 14.29 19.38
N LYS A 334 -19.11 14.59 18.16
CA LYS A 334 -17.92 15.40 17.90
C LYS A 334 -18.24 16.66 17.11
N THR A 335 -17.45 17.70 17.35
CA THR A 335 -17.51 18.96 16.62
C THR A 335 -16.38 19.07 15.60
N PRO A 336 -16.56 19.82 14.49
CA PRO A 336 -15.55 19.93 13.43
C PRO A 336 -14.17 20.38 13.90
N ASP A 337 -14.08 21.27 14.88
CA ASP A 337 -12.82 21.79 15.45
C ASP A 337 -11.98 20.72 16.16
N GLN A 338 -12.58 19.59 16.52
CA GLN A 338 -11.89 18.43 17.09
C GLN A 338 -11.26 17.53 16.02
N CYS A 339 -11.55 17.77 14.74
CA CYS A 339 -11.01 17.01 13.61
C CYS A 339 -9.67 17.62 13.17
N ARG A 340 -8.60 17.42 13.95
CA ARG A 340 -7.28 18.02 13.71
C ARG A 340 -6.24 17.01 13.19
N TYR A 341 -5.10 17.48 12.71
CA TYR A 341 -4.02 16.63 12.19
C TYR A 341 -3.29 15.81 13.27
N ASP A 342 -3.31 16.25 14.52
CA ASP A 342 -2.66 15.60 15.67
C ASP A 342 -3.24 14.21 16.01
N GLN A 343 -4.47 13.94 15.59
CA GLN A 343 -5.10 12.61 15.71
C GLN A 343 -4.50 11.58 14.76
N LEU A 344 -3.79 12.02 13.71
CA LEU A 344 -3.21 11.11 12.75
C LEU A 344 -1.96 10.51 13.35
N ASP A 345 -1.99 9.21 13.64
CA ASP A 345 -0.81 8.48 14.08
C ASP A 345 0.32 8.65 13.04
N ALA A 346 1.37 9.36 13.46
CA ALA A 346 2.66 9.46 12.79
C ALA A 346 3.64 8.60 13.59
N PRO A 347 3.78 7.31 13.26
CA PRO A 347 4.58 6.42 14.09
C PRO A 347 6.06 6.81 13.97
N VAL A 348 6.79 6.59 15.04
CA VAL A 348 8.23 6.87 15.10
C VAL A 348 8.98 5.81 14.28
N PRO A 349 9.79 6.18 13.29
CA PRO A 349 10.61 5.20 12.55
C PRO A 349 11.63 4.54 13.50
N ILE A 350 11.69 3.21 13.55
CA ILE A 350 12.70 2.44 14.30
C ILE A 350 13.38 1.36 13.42
N GLU A 351 14.69 1.20 13.67
CA GLU A 351 15.69 0.18 13.26
C GLU A 351 15.55 -0.60 11.92
N LEU A 352 15.01 0.01 10.88
CA LEU A 352 15.09 -0.55 9.52
C LEU A 352 16.51 -0.66 8.97
N ALA A 353 17.43 0.18 9.48
CA ALA A 353 18.83 0.17 9.07
C ALA A 353 19.44 -1.24 9.16
N ARG A 354 19.21 -1.99 10.24
CA ARG A 354 19.80 -3.33 10.46
C ARG A 354 19.42 -4.32 9.36
N LEU A 355 18.16 -4.32 8.93
CA LEU A 355 17.64 -5.24 7.91
C LEU A 355 18.27 -5.00 6.53
N PHE A 356 18.54 -3.73 6.20
CA PHE A 356 19.13 -3.35 4.91
C PHE A 356 20.66 -3.18 4.97
N SER A 357 21.27 -3.09 6.16
CA SER A 357 22.72 -2.91 6.35
C SER A 357 23.47 -4.20 6.67
N THR A 358 22.90 -5.12 7.44
CA THR A 358 23.62 -6.31 7.95
C THR A 358 22.95 -7.64 7.64
N GLY A 359 21.70 -7.67 7.16
CA GLY A 359 20.98 -8.92 6.90
C GLY A 359 20.65 -9.74 8.15
N GLU A 360 20.92 -9.23 9.34
CA GLU A 360 20.66 -9.88 10.62
C GLU A 360 19.37 -9.35 11.24
N PHE A 361 18.46 -10.27 11.53
CA PHE A 361 17.30 -10.06 12.39
C PHE A 361 17.52 -10.91 13.65
N ASP A 362 17.09 -10.45 14.84
CA ASP A 362 16.92 -11.37 15.96
C ASP A 362 15.89 -12.43 15.53
N ARG A 363 16.39 -13.64 15.29
CA ARG A 363 15.62 -14.80 14.80
C ARG A 363 14.68 -15.34 15.86
#